data_AF-A0A3L6PGR9-F1
#
_entry.id   AF-A0A3L6PGR9-F1
#
_cell.length_a   1.000
_cell.length_b   1.000
_cell.length_c   1.000
_cell.angle_alpha   90.00
_cell.angle_beta   90.00
_cell.angle_gamma   90.00
#
_symmetry.space_group_name_H-M   'P 1'
#
loop_
_entity.id
_entity.type
_entity.pdbx_description
1 polymer ?
#
loop_
_entity_poly.entity_id
_entity_poly.type
_entity_poly.pdbx_seq_one_letter_code
_entity_poly.pdbx_strand_id
1 'polypeptide(L)'
;MLVNAWAIGREERHWPDDPEEFWPKQFEDAREVDFKGTDFELLPFGAGRRICPGMLFGLANVELPLANLLFHFAWKAPGVADPTKFDMTEMFGITANRKGGLLLRPRIRVPVPVVYGCHHHQRIAFSRLFSLFVRFE
;
A
#
# COMPACT_ATOMS: atom_id res chain seq x y z
N MET A 1 -7.87 -2.69 27.92
CA MET A 1 -8.75 -2.95 26.76
C MET A 1 -7.87 -3.28 25.58
N LEU A 2 -8.15 -4.38 24.88
CA LEU A 2 -7.44 -4.80 23.67
C LEU A 2 -8.46 -4.73 22.52
N VAL A 3 -8.11 -4.05 21.43
CA VAL A 3 -8.95 -3.95 20.24
C VAL A 3 -8.46 -4.97 19.22
N ASN A 4 -9.36 -5.84 18.75
CA ASN A 4 -9.03 -6.84 17.74
C ASN A 4 -9.24 -6.26 16.33
N ALA A 5 -8.28 -5.46 15.86
CA ALA A 5 -8.35 -4.84 14.53
C ALA A 5 -8.38 -5.88 13.40
N TRP A 6 -7.78 -7.06 13.61
CA TRP A 6 -7.79 -8.16 12.62
C TRP A 6 -9.21 -8.69 12.38
N ALA A 7 -10.00 -8.90 13.43
CA ALA A 7 -11.38 -9.34 13.31
C ALA A 7 -12.30 -8.26 12.74
N ILE A 8 -12.11 -6.99 13.15
CA ILE A 8 -12.89 -5.86 12.64
C ILE A 8 -12.73 -5.70 11.12
N GLY A 9 -11.49 -5.78 10.62
CA GLY A 9 -11.20 -5.67 9.19
C GLY A 9 -11.68 -6.86 8.34
N ARG A 10 -12.25 -7.89 8.96
CA ARG A 10 -12.76 -9.11 8.30
C ARG A 10 -14.21 -9.41 8.63
N GLU A 11 -14.90 -8.50 9.30
CA GLU A 11 -16.28 -8.71 9.68
C GLU A 11 -17.20 -8.51 8.47
N GLU A 12 -17.84 -9.58 8.01
CA GLU A 12 -18.76 -9.58 6.86
C GLU A 12 -19.88 -8.54 6.94
N ARG A 13 -20.26 -8.12 8.15
CA ARG A 13 -21.27 -7.06 8.35
C ARG A 13 -20.82 -5.71 7.81
N HIS A 14 -19.53 -5.43 7.90
CA HIS A 14 -18.91 -4.19 7.44
C HIS A 14 -18.22 -4.37 6.10
N TRP A 15 -17.88 -5.61 5.72
CA TRP A 15 -17.22 -5.94 4.47
C TRP A 15 -18.01 -7.09 3.82
N PRO A 16 -19.15 -6.80 3.16
CA PRO A 16 -20.11 -7.81 2.71
C PRO A 16 -19.65 -8.62 1.49
N ASP A 17 -18.69 -8.09 0.74
CA ASP A 17 -17.91 -8.86 -0.23
C ASP A 17 -16.90 -9.77 0.51
N ASP A 18 -16.17 -10.66 -0.17
CA ASP A 18 -15.22 -11.57 0.48
C ASP A 18 -14.10 -10.77 1.20
N PRO A 19 -14.03 -10.77 2.56
CA PRO A 19 -13.03 -9.99 3.30
C PRO A 19 -11.61 -10.53 3.17
N GLU A 20 -11.43 -11.74 2.66
CA GLU A 20 -10.11 -12.30 2.35
C GLU A 20 -9.67 -11.98 0.90
N GLU A 21 -10.57 -11.45 0.07
CA GLU A 21 -10.24 -11.02 -1.29
C GLU A 21 -9.65 -9.60 -1.30
N PHE A 22 -8.57 -9.42 -2.06
CA PHE A 22 -8.01 -8.08 -2.29
C PHE A 22 -8.84 -7.32 -3.33
N TRP A 23 -9.78 -6.50 -2.85
CA TRP A 23 -10.68 -5.72 -3.68
C TRP A 23 -10.52 -4.20 -3.43
N PRO A 24 -9.62 -3.49 -4.14
CA PRO A 24 -9.41 -2.05 -3.93
C PRO A 24 -10.63 -1.17 -4.25
N LYS A 25 -11.46 -1.60 -5.20
CA LYS A 25 -12.61 -0.82 -5.69
C LYS A 25 -13.69 -0.58 -4.63
N GLN A 26 -13.69 -1.32 -3.52
CA GLN A 26 -14.63 -1.11 -2.42
C GLN A 26 -14.46 0.29 -1.79
N PHE A 27 -13.27 0.87 -1.92
CA PHE A 27 -12.97 2.22 -1.49
C PHE A 27 -13.29 3.29 -2.55
N GLU A 28 -13.65 2.89 -3.76
CA GLU A 28 -14.00 3.79 -4.88
C GLU A 28 -15.53 3.92 -5.05
N ASP A 29 -16.26 2.81 -4.97
CA ASP A 29 -17.62 2.73 -5.55
C ASP A 29 -18.79 2.77 -4.53
N ALA A 30 -18.58 2.57 -3.22
CA ALA A 30 -19.72 2.21 -2.35
C ALA A 30 -19.74 2.75 -0.91
N ARG A 31 -18.62 3.18 -0.32
CA ARG A 31 -18.62 3.62 1.09
C ARG A 31 -17.49 4.62 1.37
N GLU A 32 -17.86 5.83 1.79
CA GLU A 32 -16.90 6.85 2.29
C GLU A 32 -16.39 6.44 3.69
N VAL A 33 -15.65 5.35 3.79
CA VAL A 33 -15.01 4.94 5.04
C VAL A 33 -13.71 5.72 5.21
N ASP A 34 -13.62 6.55 6.25
CA ASP A 34 -12.41 7.31 6.56
C ASP A 34 -11.48 6.53 7.49
N PHE A 35 -10.21 6.41 7.10
CA PHE A 35 -9.16 5.80 7.90
C PHE A 35 -8.61 6.73 9.00
N LYS A 36 -9.11 7.97 9.11
CA LYS A 36 -8.70 8.95 10.15
C LYS A 36 -9.26 8.66 11.55
N GLY A 37 -9.92 7.51 11.73
CA GLY A 37 -10.35 7.02 13.03
C GLY A 37 -11.72 7.55 13.49
N THR A 38 -12.54 8.04 12.56
CA THR A 38 -13.97 8.29 12.75
C THR A 38 -14.79 7.02 12.54
N ASP A 39 -14.38 6.19 11.58
CA ASP A 39 -15.09 4.96 11.21
C ASP A 39 -14.38 3.74 11.78
N PHE A 40 -15.02 3.08 12.74
CA PHE A 40 -14.41 2.00 13.53
C PHE A 40 -14.27 0.68 12.78
N GLU A 41 -14.92 0.56 11.63
CA GLU A 41 -14.79 -0.54 10.68
C GLU A 41 -13.42 -0.57 9.98
N LEU A 42 -12.69 0.56 9.95
CA LEU A 42 -11.37 0.69 9.34
C LEU A 42 -10.41 1.47 10.24
N LEU A 43 -9.55 0.75 10.97
CA LEU A 43 -8.64 1.33 11.97
C LEU A 43 -7.14 1.07 11.69
N PRO A 44 -6.61 1.33 10.48
CA PRO A 44 -5.20 1.05 10.15
C PRO A 44 -4.21 1.87 10.99
N PHE A 45 -4.65 3.02 11.50
CA PHE A 45 -3.86 3.90 12.37
C PHE A 45 -4.45 4.04 13.78
N GLY A 46 -5.48 3.26 14.11
CA GLY A 46 -6.26 3.43 15.34
C GLY A 46 -7.17 4.67 15.33
N ALA A 47 -7.61 5.11 16.51
CA ALA A 47 -8.56 6.23 16.66
C ALA A 47 -8.33 7.00 17.97
N GLY A 48 -8.96 8.19 18.06
CA GLY A 48 -8.99 9.02 19.26
C GLY A 48 -7.62 9.55 19.71
N ARG A 49 -7.44 9.76 21.02
CA ARG A 49 -6.22 10.38 21.60
C ARG A 49 -4.93 9.56 21.41
N ARG A 50 -5.04 8.31 20.97
CA ARG A 50 -3.92 7.38 20.76
C ARG A 50 -3.78 6.96 19.31
N ILE A 51 -4.42 7.69 18.39
CA ILE A 51 -4.21 7.49 16.95
C ILE A 51 -2.73 7.63 16.60
N CYS A 52 -2.27 6.84 15.63
CA CYS A 52 -0.88 6.78 15.25
C CYS A 52 -0.40 8.18 14.79
N PRO A 53 0.58 8.79 15.49
CA PRO A 53 1.10 10.10 15.09
C PRO A 53 1.86 10.06 13.76
N GLY A 54 2.21 8.85 13.28
CA GLY A 54 2.90 8.63 12.01
C GLY A 54 1.98 8.43 10.80
N MET A 55 0.67 8.65 10.90
CA MET A 55 -0.28 8.43 9.80
C MET A 55 0.15 9.12 8.49
N LEU A 56 0.34 10.44 8.53
CA LEU A 56 0.72 11.21 7.34
C LEU A 56 2.11 10.83 6.81
N PHE A 57 3.03 10.48 7.71
CA PHE A 57 4.34 9.97 7.31
C PHE A 57 4.23 8.62 6.60
N GLY A 58 3.39 7.70 7.09
CA GLY A 58 3.13 6.42 6.46
C GLY A 58 2.56 6.59 5.05
N LEU A 59 1.54 7.44 4.89
CA LEU A 59 0.94 7.74 3.59
C LEU A 59 1.98 8.27 2.60
N ALA A 60 2.75 9.28 2.98
CA ALA A 60 3.79 9.87 2.13
C ALA A 60 4.86 8.85 1.68
N ASN A 61 5.18 7.86 2.53
CA ASN A 61 6.16 6.82 2.21
C ASN A 61 5.58 5.63 1.44
N VAL A 62 4.25 5.49 1.34
CA VAL A 62 3.61 4.41 0.58
C VAL A 62 3.14 4.91 -0.77
N GLU A 63 2.42 6.03 -0.81
CA GLU A 63 1.70 6.51 -1.98
C GLU A 63 2.61 6.76 -3.18
N LEU A 64 3.57 7.67 -3.05
CA LEU A 64 4.47 8.04 -4.14
C LEU A 64 5.43 6.89 -4.54
N PRO A 65 6.07 6.16 -3.60
CA PRO A 65 6.89 5.01 -3.97
C PRO A 65 6.10 3.92 -4.67
N LEU A 66 4.90 3.58 -4.20
CA LEU A 66 4.04 2.56 -4.83
C LEU A 66 3.63 2.98 -6.24
N ALA A 67 3.18 4.23 -6.41
CA ALA A 67 2.82 4.77 -7.72
C ALA A 67 4.00 4.68 -8.72
N ASN A 68 5.21 5.04 -8.28
CA ASN A 68 6.41 4.91 -9.11
C ASN A 68 6.74 3.45 -9.46
N LEU A 69 6.62 2.52 -8.50
CA LEU A 69 6.87 1.10 -8.73
C LEU A 69 5.89 0.50 -9.73
N LEU A 70 4.60 0.87 -9.66
CA LEU A 70 3.56 0.41 -10.58
C LEU A 70 3.67 1.07 -11.96
N PHE A 71 4.07 2.35 -12.02
CA PHE A 71 4.20 3.07 -13.27
C PHE A 71 5.38 2.58 -14.12
N HIS A 72 6.55 2.44 -13.49
CA HIS A 72 7.81 2.13 -14.17
C HIS A 72 8.04 0.65 -14.41
N PHE A 73 7.48 -0.24 -13.58
CA PHE A 73 7.76 -1.68 -13.65
C PHE A 73 6.50 -2.51 -13.87
N ALA A 74 6.58 -3.43 -14.83
CA ALA A 74 5.71 -4.59 -14.88
C ALA A 74 6.31 -5.71 -14.01
N TRP A 75 5.53 -6.23 -13.06
CA TRP A 75 5.99 -7.24 -12.13
C TRP A 75 5.66 -8.64 -12.61
N LYS A 76 6.62 -9.56 -12.49
CA LYS A 76 6.41 -11.00 -12.74
C LYS A 76 6.88 -11.80 -11.55
N ALA A 77 6.14 -12.85 -11.21
CA ALA A 77 6.48 -13.76 -10.14
C ALA A 77 7.16 -15.01 -10.74
N PRO A 78 8.46 -15.23 -10.52
CA PRO A 78 9.14 -16.40 -11.07
C PRO A 78 8.52 -17.69 -10.51
N GLY A 79 8.12 -18.60 -11.38
CA GLY A 79 7.54 -19.88 -10.98
C GLY A 79 6.07 -19.81 -10.51
N VAL A 80 5.44 -18.64 -10.53
CA VAL A 80 4.03 -18.47 -10.16
C VAL A 80 3.28 -17.96 -11.39
N ALA A 81 2.47 -18.85 -11.99
CA ALA A 81 1.64 -18.52 -13.15
C ALA A 81 0.36 -17.76 -12.77
N ASP A 82 -0.10 -17.94 -11.53
CA ASP A 82 -1.36 -17.43 -11.01
C ASP A 82 -1.11 -16.68 -9.68
N PRO A 83 -1.29 -15.34 -9.64
CA PRO A 83 -1.07 -14.54 -8.44
C PRO A 83 -1.93 -14.94 -7.24
N THR A 84 -3.09 -15.57 -7.45
CA THR A 84 -3.96 -16.01 -6.34
C THR A 84 -3.31 -17.12 -5.49
N LYS A 85 -2.23 -17.74 -6.00
CA LYS A 85 -1.49 -18.81 -5.33
C LYS A 85 -0.35 -18.31 -4.43
N PHE A 86 -0.22 -17.01 -4.22
CA PHE A 86 0.75 -16.49 -3.26
C PHE A 86 0.35 -16.90 -1.84
N ASP A 87 1.30 -17.45 -1.08
CA ASP A 87 1.12 -17.71 0.35
C ASP A 87 1.17 -16.38 1.11
N MET A 88 -0.01 -15.87 1.48
CA MET A 88 -0.17 -14.64 2.25
C MET A 88 -0.23 -14.88 3.76
N THR A 89 0.09 -16.09 4.23
CA THR A 89 0.10 -16.43 5.66
C THR A 89 0.96 -15.45 6.44
N GLU A 90 0.42 -14.90 7.53
CA GLU A 90 1.10 -13.95 8.40
C GLU A 90 1.98 -14.64 9.45
N MET A 91 3.05 -13.97 9.87
CA MET A 91 3.85 -14.32 11.03
C MET A 91 3.15 -13.80 12.29
N PHE A 92 3.06 -14.65 13.31
CA PHE A 92 2.51 -14.23 14.60
C PHE A 92 3.40 -13.17 15.26
N GLY A 93 2.83 -12.02 15.62
CA GLY A 93 3.55 -10.92 16.23
C GLY A 93 2.71 -9.66 16.38
N ILE A 94 3.37 -8.57 16.80
CA ILE A 94 2.72 -7.25 16.96
C ILE A 94 2.37 -6.63 15.59
N THR A 95 3.13 -6.98 14.54
CA THR A 95 2.92 -6.52 13.17
C THR A 95 2.54 -7.70 12.27
N ALA A 96 1.57 -7.50 11.39
CA ALA A 96 1.17 -8.47 10.37
C ALA A 96 2.19 -8.52 9.22
N ASN A 97 3.28 -9.26 9.42
CA ASN A 97 4.28 -9.51 8.38
C ASN A 97 3.97 -10.83 7.69
N ARG A 98 4.14 -10.91 6.36
CA ARG A 98 4.03 -12.19 5.66
C ARG A 98 5.13 -13.15 6.17
N LYS A 99 4.75 -14.40 6.42
CA LYS A 99 5.63 -15.47 6.90
C LYS A 99 6.70 -15.84 5.87
N GLY A 100 6.34 -15.86 4.59
CA GLY A 100 7.25 -16.11 3.47
C GLY A 100 7.79 -14.84 2.81
N GLY A 101 8.96 -14.94 2.16
CA GLY A 101 9.42 -13.90 1.24
C GLY A 101 8.57 -13.84 -0.04
N LEU A 102 8.46 -12.67 -0.67
CA LEU A 102 7.81 -12.51 -1.98
C LEU A 102 8.87 -12.14 -2.99
N LEU A 103 9.13 -13.09 -3.88
CA LEU A 103 10.07 -12.90 -4.96
C LEU A 103 9.33 -12.37 -6.19
N LEU A 104 9.59 -11.11 -6.53
CA LEU A 104 9.12 -10.51 -7.76
C LEU A 104 10.29 -10.10 -8.64
N ARG A 105 10.13 -10.26 -9.95
CA ARG A 105 11.06 -9.80 -10.98
C ARG A 105 10.47 -8.57 -11.66
N PRO A 106 11.06 -7.37 -11.46
CA PRO A 106 10.64 -6.18 -12.17
C PRO A 106 11.07 -6.27 -13.65
N ARG A 107 10.20 -5.84 -14.54
CA ARG A 107 10.51 -5.55 -15.95
C ARG A 107 10.23 -4.09 -16.22
N ILE A 108 11.21 -3.36 -16.76
CA ILE A 108 11.04 -1.95 -17.09
C ILE A 108 9.94 -1.81 -18.15
N ARG A 109 8.89 -1.05 -17.84
CA ARG A 109 7.81 -0.67 -18.75
C ARG A 109 8.00 0.75 -19.26
N VAL A 110 8.28 1.68 -18.34
CA VAL A 110 8.60 3.07 -18.66
C VAL A 110 10.01 3.34 -18.14
N PRO A 111 10.98 3.64 -19.01
CA PRO A 111 12.34 3.91 -18.55
C PRO A 111 12.34 5.18 -17.69
N VAL A 112 13.03 5.11 -16.55
CA VAL A 112 13.35 6.32 -15.79
C VAL A 112 14.35 7.12 -16.62
N PRO A 113 14.15 8.43 -16.83
CA PRO A 113 15.14 9.26 -17.49
C PRO A 113 16.48 9.10 -16.77
N VAL A 114 17.46 8.50 -17.45
CA VAL A 114 18.81 8.39 -16.92
C VAL A 114 19.39 9.80 -16.93
N VAL A 115 19.37 10.47 -15.78
CA VAL A 115 20.14 11.69 -15.61
C VAL A 115 21.60 11.26 -15.57
N TYR A 116 22.33 11.44 -16.68
CA TYR A 116 23.79 11.34 -16.67
C TYR A 116 24.34 12.49 -15.82
N GLY A 117 24.36 12.29 -14.51
CA GLY A 117 24.82 13.24 -13.51
C GLY A 117 25.82 12.56 -12.59
N CYS A 118 27.07 13.00 -12.70
CA CYS A 118 28.27 12.67 -11.95
C CYS A 118 28.06 12.02 -10.55
N HIS A 119 28.90 11.03 -10.24
CA HIS A 119 29.04 10.40 -8.92
C HIS A 119 29.51 11.40 -7.84
N HIS A 120 28.64 12.31 -7.40
CA HIS A 120 28.79 12.99 -6.12
C HIS A 120 27.43 13.53 -5.67
N HIS A 121 26.92 12.93 -4.59
CA HIS A 121 25.74 13.35 -3.84
C HIS A 121 24.39 13.16 -4.53
N GLN A 122 23.75 12.02 -4.25
CA GLN A 122 22.36 11.72 -4.58
C GLN A 122 21.42 12.80 -4.03
N ARG A 123 20.97 13.70 -4.89
CA ARG A 123 19.67 14.35 -4.73
C ARG A 123 18.77 13.79 -5.81
N ILE A 124 17.96 12.80 -5.43
CA ILE A 124 16.80 12.38 -6.22
C ILE A 124 16.01 13.65 -6.48
N ALA A 125 15.96 14.10 -7.74
CA ALA A 125 15.19 15.26 -8.13
C ALA A 125 13.70 14.89 -8.12
N PHE A 126 13.12 14.82 -6.91
CA PHE A 126 11.68 14.71 -6.65
C PHE A 126 10.88 15.83 -7.34
N SER A 127 11.54 16.92 -7.75
CA SER A 127 10.88 18.12 -8.29
C SER A 127 10.21 17.94 -9.65
N ARG A 128 10.59 16.94 -10.46
CA ARG A 128 9.97 16.75 -11.79
C ARG A 128 8.74 15.84 -11.80
N LEU A 129 8.60 14.94 -10.82
CA LEU A 129 7.40 14.10 -10.69
C LEU A 129 6.24 14.87 -10.02
N PHE A 130 6.55 15.78 -9.09
CA PHE A 130 5.54 16.62 -8.45
C PHE A 130 4.79 17.53 -9.45
N SER A 131 5.49 18.05 -10.47
CA SER A 131 4.87 18.91 -11.50
C SER A 131 3.91 18.16 -12.44
N LEU A 132 4.00 16.83 -12.55
CA LEU A 132 3.06 16.04 -13.35
C LEU A 132 1.82 15.63 -12.55
N PHE A 133 1.95 15.48 -11.23
CA PHE A 133 0.83 15.16 -10.35
C PHE A 133 -0.07 16.38 -10.06
N VAL A 134 0.51 17.58 -9.93
CA VAL A 134 -0.25 18.85 -9.76
C VAL A 134 -0.98 19.31 -11.05
N ARG A 135 -0.90 18.55 -12.15
CA ARG A 135 -1.65 18.84 -13.39
C ARG A 135 -2.91 18.00 -13.59
N PHE A 136 -3.22 17.11 -12.63
CA PHE A 136 -4.40 16.25 -12.67
C PHE A 136 -5.36 16.46 -11.49
N GLU A 137 -5.22 17.57 -10.75
CA GLU A 137 -6.27 18.14 -9.89
C GLU A 137 -6.78 19.46 -10.50
#